data_AF-I3RKQ2-F1
#
_entry.id   AF-I3RKQ2-F1
#
_cell.length_a   1.000
_cell.length_b   1.000
_cell.length_c   1.000
_cell.angle_alpha   90.00
_cell.angle_beta   90.00
_cell.angle_gamma   90.00
#
_symmetry.space_group_name_H-M   'P 1'
#
loop_
_entity.id
_entity.type
_entity.pdbx_description
1 polymer ?
#
loop_
_entity_poly.entity_id
_entity_poly.type
_entity_poly.pdbx_seq_one_letter_code
_entity_poly.pdbx_strand_id
1 'polypeptide(L)'
;MLERPSDYAYLYGILGRYLAEGYGVVYAVEPDASKAAQAMASAGFNLERHLSDGTLKILPRESIYVFSSNNNNGGGDGSRVLDGPKTIESWMRTISKMIQETQVKGVIAIGSIDAAVEWKGGESMEHALEYERQTGKKFESPIEAVCVYTAEALCAVPVSTIIAILNAHKYTIHDNAEYSEWGDDKLGEVLSAAFEKVLGATTSALVRKTLQSVYKLDERSIISEPALLEQVLAKFFRDSSAVILAAIMKNLKSEVAFHRRQQQQQQQMMVSADSKKPRS
;
A
#
# COMPACT_ATOMS: atom_id res chain seq x y z
N MET A 1 3.78 -33.72 6.83
CA MET A 1 2.79 -32.74 6.35
C MET A 1 3.58 -31.47 6.10
N LEU A 2 3.81 -31.06 4.85
CA LEU A 2 4.56 -29.85 4.54
C LEU A 2 3.65 -28.65 4.84
N GLU A 3 3.98 -27.84 5.84
CA GLU A 3 3.27 -26.60 6.12
C GLU A 3 3.34 -25.70 4.89
N ARG A 4 2.21 -25.12 4.50
CA ARG A 4 2.16 -24.19 3.38
C ARG A 4 2.98 -22.95 3.75
N PRO A 5 3.83 -22.43 2.85
CA PRO A 5 4.54 -21.18 3.10
C PRO A 5 3.54 -20.06 3.32
N SER A 6 3.83 -19.16 4.27
CA SER A 6 3.03 -17.96 4.54
C SER A 6 2.82 -17.13 3.27
N ASP A 7 1.63 -16.53 3.16
CA ASP A 7 1.28 -15.60 2.08
C ASP A 7 2.21 -14.37 2.04
N TYR A 8 2.89 -14.07 3.15
CA TYR A 8 3.82 -12.97 3.33
C TYR A 8 5.30 -13.38 3.23
N ALA A 9 5.61 -14.64 2.85
CA ALA A 9 6.98 -15.16 2.82
C ALA A 9 7.97 -14.31 2.02
N TYR A 10 7.50 -13.60 0.98
CA TYR A 10 8.35 -12.67 0.21
C TYR A 10 8.80 -11.46 1.04
N LEU A 11 7.94 -10.93 1.92
CA LEU A 11 8.31 -9.83 2.81
C LEU A 11 9.46 -10.24 3.72
N TYR A 12 9.49 -11.48 4.19
CA TYR A 12 10.55 -11.97 5.08
C TYR A 12 11.92 -11.94 4.39
N GLY A 13 11.97 -12.19 3.06
CA GLY A 13 13.18 -11.99 2.27
C GLY A 13 13.64 -10.53 2.22
N ILE A 14 12.70 -9.57 2.18
CA ILE A 14 12.99 -8.13 2.26
C ILE A 14 13.58 -7.77 3.62
N LEU A 15 12.96 -8.24 4.71
CA LEU A 15 13.47 -8.02 6.07
C LEU A 15 14.92 -8.49 6.18
N GLY A 16 15.21 -9.69 5.66
CA GLY A 16 16.52 -10.30 5.73
C GLY A 16 17.60 -9.50 4.99
N ARG A 17 17.27 -8.91 3.84
CA ARG A 17 18.19 -8.03 3.10
C ARG A 17 18.54 -6.78 3.91
N TYR A 18 17.55 -6.06 4.42
CA TYR A 18 17.80 -4.83 5.20
C TYR A 18 18.59 -5.09 6.48
N LEU A 19 18.26 -6.17 7.20
CA LEU A 19 19.01 -6.58 8.39
C LEU A 19 20.45 -6.97 8.06
N ALA A 20 20.68 -7.69 6.97
CA ALA A 20 22.03 -8.06 6.52
C ALA A 20 22.88 -6.85 6.11
N GLU A 21 22.24 -5.79 5.60
CA GLU A 21 22.90 -4.53 5.27
C GLU A 21 23.13 -3.61 6.48
N GLY A 22 22.67 -3.99 7.67
CA GLY A 22 22.88 -3.25 8.92
C GLY A 22 21.77 -2.25 9.31
N TYR A 23 20.60 -2.31 8.67
CA TYR A 23 19.43 -1.56 9.11
C TYR A 23 18.70 -2.31 10.24
N GLY A 24 18.02 -1.55 11.11
CA GLY A 24 16.98 -2.08 11.99
C GLY A 24 15.64 -2.17 11.24
N VAL A 25 14.77 -3.10 11.62
CA VAL A 25 13.48 -3.31 10.95
C VAL A 25 12.36 -3.39 11.98
N VAL A 26 11.33 -2.56 11.80
CA VAL A 26 10.08 -2.66 12.55
C VAL A 26 9.00 -3.19 11.62
N TYR A 27 8.39 -4.32 11.97
CA TYR A 27 7.42 -5.04 11.16
C TYR A 27 6.04 -5.03 11.83
N ALA A 28 5.06 -4.45 11.15
CA ALA A 28 3.67 -4.34 11.60
C ALA A 28 2.69 -4.54 10.42
N VAL A 29 2.92 -5.58 9.61
CA VAL A 29 2.10 -5.90 8.43
C VAL A 29 1.02 -6.94 8.73
N GLU A 30 1.30 -7.89 9.63
CA GLU A 30 0.37 -8.96 9.98
C GLU A 30 -0.33 -8.64 11.31
N PRO A 31 -1.63 -8.95 11.46
CA PRO A 31 -2.40 -8.58 12.65
C PRO A 31 -1.94 -9.29 13.93
N ASP A 32 -1.38 -10.50 13.81
CA ASP A 32 -0.90 -11.32 14.93
C ASP A 32 0.62 -11.50 14.84
N ALA A 33 1.35 -10.78 15.70
CA ALA A 33 2.80 -10.81 15.75
C ALA A 33 3.38 -12.19 16.05
N SER A 34 2.70 -13.01 16.86
CA SER A 34 3.19 -14.34 17.23
C SER A 34 3.10 -15.30 16.05
N LYS A 35 2.00 -15.22 15.29
CA LYS A 35 1.86 -15.99 14.03
C LYS A 35 2.84 -15.52 12.97
N ALA A 36 3.06 -14.22 12.83
CA ALA A 36 4.07 -13.67 11.92
C ALA A 36 5.47 -14.22 12.26
N ALA A 37 5.84 -14.19 13.55
CA ALA A 37 7.10 -14.76 14.03
C ALA A 37 7.25 -16.25 13.71
N GLN A 38 6.21 -17.06 13.97
CA GLN A 38 6.20 -18.49 13.64
C GLN A 38 6.33 -18.73 12.13
N ALA A 39 5.63 -17.95 11.31
CA ALA A 39 5.71 -18.03 9.86
C ALA A 39 7.09 -17.64 9.33
N MET A 40 7.72 -16.60 9.89
CA MET A 40 9.10 -16.22 9.57
C MET A 40 10.09 -17.34 9.90
N ALA A 41 10.02 -17.89 11.11
CA ALA A 41 10.89 -18.99 11.52
C ALA A 41 10.73 -20.22 10.61
N SER A 42 9.49 -20.58 10.28
CA SER A 42 9.16 -21.70 9.39
C SER A 42 9.64 -21.47 7.95
N ALA A 43 9.78 -20.21 7.53
CA ALA A 43 10.38 -19.84 6.25
C ALA A 43 11.92 -19.85 6.26
N GLY A 44 12.56 -20.26 7.36
CA GLY A 44 14.02 -20.31 7.50
C GLY A 44 14.68 -18.98 7.87
N PHE A 45 13.88 -18.01 8.32
CA PHE A 45 14.40 -16.72 8.79
C PHE A 45 15.07 -16.87 10.16
N ASN A 46 16.28 -16.34 10.34
CA ASN A 46 17.01 -16.39 11.62
C ASN A 46 16.45 -15.37 12.62
N LEU A 47 15.24 -15.66 13.10
CA LEU A 47 14.45 -14.73 13.91
C LEU A 47 15.09 -14.47 15.29
N GLU A 48 15.57 -15.53 15.94
CA GLU A 48 16.06 -15.47 17.33
C GLU A 48 17.18 -14.45 17.51
N ARG A 49 18.17 -14.47 16.60
CA ARG A 49 19.27 -13.50 16.60
C ARG A 49 18.76 -12.06 16.55
N HIS A 50 17.94 -11.75 15.54
CA HIS A 50 17.48 -10.39 15.28
C HIS A 50 16.50 -9.85 16.33
N LEU A 51 15.72 -10.72 16.96
CA LEU A 51 14.89 -10.33 18.11
C LEU A 51 15.75 -10.08 19.35
N SER A 52 16.77 -10.93 19.59
CA SER A 52 17.62 -10.83 20.78
C SER A 52 18.54 -9.61 20.79
N ASP A 53 19.08 -9.25 19.62
CA ASP A 53 19.94 -8.07 19.45
C ASP A 53 19.14 -6.78 19.19
N GLY A 54 17.81 -6.88 19.15
CA GLY A 54 16.90 -5.74 19.00
C GLY A 54 16.85 -5.14 17.59
N THR A 55 17.55 -5.73 16.60
CA THR A 55 17.56 -5.24 15.22
C THR A 55 16.25 -5.49 14.49
N LEU A 56 15.42 -6.43 14.95
CA LEU A 56 14.06 -6.66 14.46
C LEU A 56 13.03 -6.50 15.58
N LYS A 57 11.95 -5.77 15.30
CA LYS A 57 10.75 -5.72 16.16
C LYS A 57 9.53 -6.15 15.34
N ILE A 58 8.87 -7.23 15.76
CA ILE A 58 7.58 -7.65 15.22
C ILE A 58 6.51 -7.16 16.18
N LEU A 59 5.64 -6.27 15.71
CA LEU A 59 4.69 -5.58 16.57
C LEU A 59 3.25 -6.03 16.29
N PRO A 60 2.46 -6.33 17.33
CA PRO A 60 1.05 -6.59 17.16
C PRO A 60 0.32 -5.27 16.84
N ARG A 61 -0.86 -5.40 16.23
CA ARG A 61 -1.72 -4.28 15.83
C ARG A 61 -1.86 -3.22 16.93
N GLU A 62 -2.14 -3.65 18.16
CA GLU A 62 -2.45 -2.78 19.29
C GLU A 62 -1.24 -1.99 19.81
N SER A 63 -0.03 -2.41 19.45
CA SER A 63 1.20 -1.69 19.82
C SER A 63 1.48 -0.51 18.90
N ILE A 64 0.89 -0.50 17.71
CA ILE A 64 1.13 0.55 16.71
C ILE A 64 -0.11 1.39 16.52
N TYR A 65 -1.24 0.77 16.19
CA TYR A 65 -2.47 1.45 15.81
C TYR A 65 -3.28 1.83 17.06
N VAL A 66 -3.32 3.13 17.35
CA VAL A 66 -4.03 3.67 18.51
C VAL A 66 -5.41 4.12 18.07
N PHE A 67 -6.46 3.54 18.65
CA PHE A 67 -7.84 3.93 18.36
C PHE A 67 -8.35 4.89 19.44
N SER A 68 -9.06 5.95 19.03
CA SER A 68 -9.71 6.86 19.96
C SER A 68 -10.97 6.22 20.55
N SER A 69 -11.10 6.29 21.87
CA SER A 69 -12.31 5.86 22.58
C SER A 69 -13.32 7.00 22.57
N ASN A 70 -14.15 7.11 21.53
CA ASN A 70 -15.30 8.02 21.59
C ASN A 70 -16.39 7.42 22.48
N ASN A 71 -16.22 7.51 23.80
CA ASN A 71 -17.13 6.98 24.81
C ASN A 71 -18.35 7.88 25.11
N ASN A 72 -18.63 8.92 24.31
CA ASN A 72 -19.57 9.96 24.73
C ASN A 72 -20.92 10.03 24.01
N ASN A 73 -21.28 9.12 23.11
CA ASN A 73 -22.65 9.04 22.62
C ASN A 73 -23.10 7.58 22.56
N GLY A 74 -24.11 7.23 23.37
CA GLY A 74 -24.69 5.89 23.50
C GLY A 74 -25.46 5.38 22.27
N GLY A 75 -24.85 5.45 21.08
CA GLY A 75 -25.30 4.78 19.87
C GLY A 75 -24.37 3.61 19.56
N GLY A 76 -24.91 2.40 19.55
CA GLY A 76 -24.18 1.13 19.49
C GLY A 76 -23.54 0.77 18.15
N ASP A 77 -22.85 1.71 17.50
CA ASP A 77 -21.93 1.36 16.41
C ASP A 77 -20.49 1.67 16.84
N GLY A 78 -19.79 0.62 17.25
CA GLY A 78 -18.44 0.66 17.82
C GLY A 78 -17.36 0.97 16.78
N SER A 79 -17.55 1.99 15.95
CA SER A 79 -16.58 2.48 14.98
C SER A 79 -15.37 3.05 15.73
N ARG A 80 -14.34 2.21 15.89
CA ARG A 80 -13.05 2.59 16.46
C ARG A 80 -12.33 3.47 15.45
N VAL A 81 -12.31 4.78 15.70
CA VAL A 81 -11.60 5.75 14.86
C VAL A 81 -10.10 5.66 15.15
N LEU A 82 -9.28 5.58 14.10
CA LEU A 82 -7.83 5.56 14.24
C LEU A 82 -7.31 6.96 14.59
N ASP A 83 -6.54 7.05 15.68
CA ASP A 83 -5.89 8.26 16.15
C ASP A 83 -4.50 8.35 15.47
N GLY A 84 -4.47 9.00 14.31
CA GLY A 84 -3.27 9.18 13.50
C GLY A 84 -2.08 9.77 14.29
N PRO A 85 -2.25 10.87 15.06
CA PRO A 85 -1.15 11.47 15.80
C PRO A 85 -0.56 10.53 16.86
N LYS A 86 -1.41 9.84 17.63
CA LYS A 86 -0.93 8.87 18.64
C LYS A 86 -0.31 7.63 18.01
N THR A 87 -0.81 7.19 16.86
CA THR A 87 -0.23 6.08 16.10
C THR A 87 1.18 6.42 15.64
N ILE A 88 1.42 7.63 15.12
CA ILE A 88 2.76 8.12 14.75
C ILE A 88 3.66 8.20 15.98
N GLU A 89 3.15 8.71 17.10
CA GLU A 89 3.92 8.77 18.35
C GLU A 89 4.36 7.37 18.79
N SER A 90 3.49 6.37 18.66
CA SER A 90 3.81 4.98 18.98
C SER A 90 4.90 4.40 18.07
N TRP A 91 4.80 4.66 16.75
CA TRP A 91 5.86 4.33 15.79
C TRP A 91 7.19 4.97 16.18
N MET A 92 7.21 6.29 16.38
CA MET A 92 8.42 7.05 16.68
C MET A 92 9.05 6.63 18.00
N ARG A 93 8.25 6.30 19.02
CA ARG A 93 8.74 5.77 20.30
C ARG A 93 9.46 4.44 20.11
N THR A 94 8.87 3.54 19.34
CA THR A 94 9.44 2.20 19.10
C THR A 94 10.73 2.27 18.28
N ILE A 95 10.75 3.11 17.25
CA ILE A 95 11.90 3.34 16.38
C ILE A 95 13.02 4.04 17.15
N SER A 96 12.72 5.10 17.89
CA SER A 96 13.71 5.81 18.73
C SER A 96 14.38 4.87 19.72
N LYS A 97 13.58 4.02 20.38
CA LYS A 97 14.10 3.00 21.30
C LYS A 97 15.03 2.02 20.59
N MET A 98 14.68 1.55 19.39
CA MET A 98 15.56 0.68 18.59
C MET A 98 16.88 1.37 18.25
N ILE A 99 16.86 2.62 17.78
CA ILE A 99 18.07 3.39 17.45
C ILE A 99 18.96 3.58 18.69
N GLN A 100 18.39 3.77 19.87
CA GLN A 100 19.14 3.91 21.12
C GLN A 100 19.77 2.59 21.59
N GLU A 101 19.08 1.47 21.39
CA GLU A 101 19.50 0.15 21.87
C GLU A 101 20.43 -0.57 20.88
N THR A 102 20.50 -0.13 19.64
CA THR A 102 21.21 -0.81 18.56
C THR A 102 22.16 0.13 17.80
N GLN A 103 23.20 -0.41 17.17
CA GLN A 103 24.15 0.35 16.34
C GLN A 103 23.77 0.29 14.85
N VAL A 104 22.48 0.39 14.54
CA VAL A 104 21.97 0.29 13.16
C VAL A 104 22.21 1.57 12.38
N LYS A 105 22.41 1.45 11.06
CA LYS A 105 22.61 2.63 10.18
C LYS A 105 21.34 3.46 9.93
N GLY A 106 20.19 2.88 10.25
CA GLY A 106 18.86 3.45 10.09
C GLY A 106 17.78 2.42 10.37
N VAL A 107 16.52 2.81 10.25
CA VAL A 107 15.38 1.94 10.54
C VAL A 107 14.40 1.90 9.36
N ILE A 108 14.03 0.69 8.94
CA ILE A 108 12.96 0.46 7.97
C ILE A 108 11.69 0.09 8.73
N ALA A 109 10.68 0.94 8.68
CA ALA A 109 9.38 0.72 9.29
C ALA A 109 8.40 0.20 8.23
N ILE A 110 8.08 -1.10 8.29
CA ILE A 110 7.20 -1.77 7.32
C ILE A 110 5.85 -2.00 7.98
N GLY A 111 4.83 -1.30 7.47
CA GLY A 111 3.48 -1.33 8.03
C GLY A 111 2.41 -1.61 6.98
N SER A 112 1.26 -2.08 7.45
CA SER A 112 0.06 -2.21 6.61
C SER A 112 -1.17 -1.79 7.40
N ILE A 113 -1.85 -0.74 6.95
CA ILE A 113 -3.12 -0.33 7.56
C ILE A 113 -4.17 -1.44 7.45
N ASP A 114 -4.05 -2.35 6.48
CA ASP A 114 -4.90 -3.53 6.32
C ASP A 114 -4.88 -4.45 7.56
N ALA A 115 -3.80 -4.40 8.36
CA ALA A 115 -3.71 -5.12 9.63
C ALA A 115 -4.67 -4.56 10.70
N ALA A 116 -5.15 -3.33 10.52
CA ALA A 116 -5.88 -2.56 11.52
C ALA A 116 -7.28 -2.13 11.07
N VAL A 117 -7.44 -1.75 9.81
CA VAL A 117 -8.69 -1.18 9.28
C VAL A 117 -9.06 -1.90 7.98
N GLU A 118 -10.32 -2.30 7.87
CA GLU A 118 -10.84 -2.79 6.60
C GLU A 118 -11.17 -1.62 5.67
N TRP A 119 -10.75 -1.69 4.41
CA TRP A 119 -11.12 -0.73 3.35
C TRP A 119 -12.56 -0.94 2.86
N LYS A 120 -13.52 -0.90 3.78
CA LYS A 120 -14.95 -0.88 3.45
C LYS A 120 -15.37 0.59 3.36
N GLY A 121 -16.19 0.93 2.37
CA GLY A 121 -16.56 2.32 2.08
C GLY A 121 -17.20 3.08 3.26
N GLY A 122 -17.34 4.40 3.13
CA GLY A 122 -17.85 5.26 4.20
C GLY A 122 -16.74 5.72 5.15
N GLU A 123 -17.05 5.82 6.45
CA GLU A 123 -16.16 6.39 7.47
C GLU A 123 -14.85 5.61 7.67
N SER A 124 -14.86 4.28 7.51
CA SER A 124 -13.63 3.47 7.64
C SER A 124 -12.58 3.81 6.59
N MET A 125 -13.00 4.12 5.36
CA MET A 125 -12.08 4.52 4.29
C MET A 125 -11.48 5.91 4.56
N GLU A 126 -12.29 6.86 5.06
CA GLU A 126 -11.80 8.20 5.43
C GLU A 126 -10.81 8.12 6.59
N HIS A 127 -11.07 7.29 7.61
CA HIS A 127 -10.11 7.10 8.71
C HIS A 127 -8.79 6.46 8.25
N ALA A 128 -8.85 5.51 7.32
CA ALA A 128 -7.64 4.92 6.72
C ALA A 128 -6.86 5.97 5.94
N LEU A 129 -7.52 6.77 5.09
CA LEU A 129 -6.90 7.86 4.33
C LEU A 129 -6.30 8.94 5.23
N GLU A 130 -6.97 9.30 6.31
CA GLU A 130 -6.46 10.27 7.27
C GLU A 130 -5.21 9.76 7.97
N TYR A 131 -5.19 8.48 8.36
CA TYR A 131 -3.96 7.84 8.82
C TYR A 131 -2.86 7.93 7.77
N GLU A 132 -3.13 7.54 6.51
CA GLU A 132 -2.09 7.54 5.47
C GLU A 132 -1.52 8.94 5.24
N ARG A 133 -2.38 9.98 5.20
CA ARG A 133 -1.95 11.38 5.11
C ARG A 133 -1.07 11.80 6.27
N GLN A 134 -1.37 11.31 7.47
CA GLN A 134 -0.62 11.67 8.65
C GLN A 134 0.69 10.90 8.78
N THR A 135 0.76 9.64 8.40
CA THR A 135 2.00 8.83 8.47
C THR A 135 2.89 9.03 7.25
N GLY A 136 2.28 9.32 6.11
CA GLY A 136 2.93 9.53 4.83
C GLY A 136 3.92 10.69 4.87
N LYS A 137 5.15 10.45 4.37
CA LYS A 137 6.25 11.44 4.24
C LYS A 137 6.75 12.09 5.55
N LYS A 138 6.28 11.67 6.74
CA LYS A 138 6.74 12.24 8.03
C LYS A 138 7.99 11.59 8.61
N PHE A 139 8.40 10.45 8.07
CA PHE A 139 9.64 9.81 8.47
C PHE A 139 10.78 10.39 7.63
N GLU A 140 11.69 11.08 8.31
CA GLU A 140 12.92 11.60 7.72
C GLU A 140 14.09 10.66 8.03
N SER A 141 15.18 10.79 7.27
CA SER A 141 16.42 10.05 7.50
C SER A 141 16.86 10.16 8.97
N PRO A 142 17.21 9.04 9.64
CA PRO A 142 17.56 7.74 9.06
C PRO A 142 16.40 6.71 9.05
N ILE A 143 15.14 7.17 9.01
CA ILE A 143 13.95 6.32 9.02
C ILE A 143 13.30 6.29 7.64
N GLU A 144 13.01 5.09 7.14
CA GLU A 144 12.21 4.89 5.94
C GLU A 144 10.93 4.14 6.30
N ALA A 145 9.78 4.77 6.04
CA ALA A 145 8.49 4.11 6.15
C ALA A 145 8.08 3.50 4.81
N VAL A 146 7.68 2.23 4.88
CA VAL A 146 7.36 1.41 3.73
C VAL A 146 5.98 0.80 3.95
N CYS A 147 5.03 1.18 3.11
CA CYS A 147 3.67 0.68 3.22
C CYS A 147 3.43 -0.53 2.32
N VAL A 148 2.68 -1.49 2.86
CA VAL A 148 2.28 -2.72 2.19
C VAL A 148 0.76 -2.75 2.09
N TYR A 149 0.25 -2.83 0.87
CA TYR A 149 -1.19 -2.94 0.60
C TYR A 149 -1.47 -4.22 -0.17
N THR A 150 -2.37 -5.04 0.35
CA THR A 150 -2.76 -6.26 -0.36
C THR A 150 -3.64 -5.94 -1.57
N ALA A 151 -3.52 -6.71 -2.65
CA ALA A 151 -4.37 -6.54 -3.82
C ALA A 151 -5.87 -6.62 -3.46
N GLU A 152 -6.22 -7.45 -2.49
CA GLU A 152 -7.58 -7.59 -1.96
C GLU A 152 -8.06 -6.31 -1.25
N ALA A 153 -7.22 -5.71 -0.40
CA ALA A 153 -7.54 -4.45 0.28
C ALA A 153 -7.80 -3.31 -0.71
N LEU A 154 -7.03 -3.26 -1.78
CA LEU A 154 -7.20 -2.25 -2.83
C LEU A 154 -8.28 -2.62 -3.86
N CYS A 155 -8.92 -3.79 -3.76
CA CYS A 155 -9.82 -4.27 -4.80
C CYS A 155 -11.07 -3.38 -4.92
N ALA A 156 -11.60 -2.91 -3.80
CA ALA A 156 -12.88 -2.20 -3.70
C ALA A 156 -12.75 -0.69 -3.47
N VAL A 157 -11.54 -0.12 -3.51
CA VAL A 157 -11.33 1.31 -3.31
C VAL A 157 -11.48 2.10 -4.63
N PRO A 158 -11.98 3.35 -4.58
CA PRO A 158 -11.98 4.27 -5.72
C PRO A 158 -10.57 4.58 -6.26
N VAL A 159 -10.48 5.05 -7.51
CA VAL A 159 -9.22 5.49 -8.13
C VAL A 159 -8.62 6.65 -7.32
N SER A 160 -9.47 7.59 -6.90
CA SER A 160 -9.08 8.74 -6.09
C SER A 160 -8.41 8.33 -4.77
N THR A 161 -8.91 7.28 -4.12
CA THR A 161 -8.34 6.73 -2.89
C THR A 161 -6.93 6.17 -3.11
N ILE A 162 -6.71 5.39 -4.18
CA ILE A 162 -5.37 4.85 -4.47
C ILE A 162 -4.37 5.98 -4.75
N ILE A 163 -4.77 6.97 -5.54
CA ILE A 163 -3.94 8.15 -5.80
C ILE A 163 -3.63 8.89 -4.49
N ALA A 164 -4.61 9.05 -3.59
CA ALA A 164 -4.39 9.70 -2.30
C ALA A 164 -3.39 8.94 -1.41
N ILE A 165 -3.48 7.60 -1.36
CA ILE A 165 -2.52 6.73 -0.68
C ILE A 165 -1.12 6.92 -1.27
N LEU A 166 -1.01 6.84 -2.59
CA LEU A 166 0.25 7.01 -3.31
C LEU A 166 0.88 8.39 -3.09
N ASN A 167 0.07 9.44 -3.05
CA ASN A 167 0.55 10.80 -2.81
C ASN A 167 1.02 11.00 -1.36
N ALA A 168 0.45 10.24 -0.41
CA ALA A 168 0.85 10.27 0.97
C ALA A 168 2.22 9.59 1.19
N HIS A 169 2.50 8.50 0.47
CA HIS A 169 3.73 7.73 0.66
C HIS A 169 4.81 8.04 -0.34
N LYS A 170 6.07 7.92 0.10
CA LYS A 170 7.21 7.99 -0.81
C LYS A 170 7.58 6.60 -1.35
N TYR A 171 7.41 5.56 -0.52
CA TYR A 171 7.87 4.21 -0.80
C TYR A 171 6.76 3.18 -0.56
N THR A 172 6.58 2.27 -1.51
CA THR A 172 5.63 1.14 -1.43
C THR A 172 6.34 -0.14 -1.87
N ILE A 173 5.95 -1.29 -1.32
CA ILE A 173 6.45 -2.60 -1.77
C ILE A 173 5.51 -3.18 -2.81
N HIS A 174 6.05 -3.50 -3.98
CA HIS A 174 5.31 -4.01 -5.13
C HIS A 174 5.42 -5.54 -5.23
N ASP A 175 4.77 -6.12 -6.24
CA ASP A 175 5.02 -7.50 -6.66
C ASP A 175 6.51 -7.77 -6.91
N ASN A 176 6.94 -9.00 -6.64
CA ASN A 176 8.34 -9.44 -6.68
C ASN A 176 9.27 -8.79 -5.64
N ALA A 177 8.72 -8.12 -4.62
CA ALA A 177 9.51 -7.48 -3.58
C ALA A 177 10.45 -6.37 -4.12
N GLU A 178 10.06 -5.76 -5.23
CA GLU A 178 10.72 -4.58 -5.77
C GLU A 178 10.27 -3.34 -4.99
N TYR A 179 11.28 -2.61 -4.52
CA TYR A 179 11.13 -1.31 -3.89
C TYR A 179 10.99 -0.28 -4.99
N SER A 180 9.91 0.49 -4.96
CA SER A 180 9.63 1.48 -5.99
C SER A 180 9.20 2.78 -5.34
N GLU A 181 9.91 3.85 -5.70
CA GLU A 181 9.54 5.20 -5.31
C GLU A 181 8.36 5.66 -6.16
N TRP A 182 7.34 6.22 -5.51
CA TRP A 182 6.27 6.91 -6.22
C TRP A 182 6.71 8.34 -6.51
N GLY A 183 7.17 8.58 -7.75
CA GLY A 183 7.55 9.90 -8.23
C GLY A 183 6.36 10.64 -8.86
N ASP A 184 6.41 11.98 -8.84
CA ASP A 184 5.34 12.84 -9.35
C ASP A 184 5.00 12.54 -10.83
N ASP A 185 5.99 12.15 -11.63
CA ASP A 185 5.84 11.87 -13.06
C ASP A 185 5.07 10.55 -13.35
N LYS A 186 5.07 9.60 -12.39
CA LYS A 186 4.45 8.28 -12.59
C LYS A 186 2.94 8.34 -12.76
N LEU A 187 2.28 9.29 -12.11
CA LEU A 187 0.85 9.47 -12.28
C LEU A 187 0.51 9.83 -13.74
N GLY A 188 1.29 10.72 -14.34
CA GLY A 188 1.14 11.11 -15.74
C GLY A 188 1.29 9.92 -16.70
N GLU A 189 2.28 9.05 -16.45
CA GLU A 189 2.52 7.82 -17.22
C GLU A 189 1.37 6.83 -17.09
N VAL A 190 0.92 6.56 -15.86
CA VAL A 190 -0.21 5.66 -15.57
C VAL A 190 -1.48 6.11 -16.28
N LEU A 191 -1.79 7.40 -16.19
CA LEU A 191 -2.95 8.00 -16.86
C LEU A 191 -2.79 7.87 -18.38
N SER A 192 -1.65 8.28 -18.93
CA SER A 192 -1.38 8.22 -20.38
C SER A 192 -1.59 6.81 -20.93
N ALA A 193 -0.97 5.82 -20.31
CA ALA A 193 -1.10 4.41 -20.71
C ALA A 193 -2.55 3.92 -20.65
N ALA A 194 -3.33 4.34 -19.64
CA ALA A 194 -4.73 3.97 -19.52
C ALA A 194 -5.60 4.60 -20.63
N PHE A 195 -5.43 5.89 -20.91
CA PHE A 195 -6.16 6.56 -21.99
C PHE A 195 -5.80 6.01 -23.36
N GLU A 196 -4.52 5.79 -23.65
CA GLU A 196 -4.07 5.23 -24.93
C GLU A 196 -4.61 3.82 -25.16
N LYS A 197 -4.64 2.99 -24.11
CA LYS A 197 -5.19 1.64 -24.18
C LYS A 197 -6.68 1.62 -24.54
N VAL A 198 -7.46 2.58 -24.01
CA VAL A 198 -8.92 2.62 -24.21
C VAL A 198 -9.31 3.35 -25.49
N LEU A 199 -8.62 4.45 -25.83
CA LEU A 199 -9.02 5.37 -26.90
C LEU A 199 -8.11 5.32 -28.14
N GLY A 200 -6.94 4.69 -28.03
CA GLY A 200 -5.84 4.81 -29.00
C GLY A 200 -5.03 6.10 -28.82
N ALA A 201 -3.78 6.08 -29.30
CA ALA A 201 -2.80 7.15 -29.08
C ALA A 201 -3.27 8.53 -29.53
N THR A 202 -3.79 8.65 -30.77
CA THR A 202 -4.23 9.94 -31.32
C THR A 202 -5.40 10.54 -30.55
N THR A 203 -6.43 9.74 -30.26
CA THR A 203 -7.62 10.19 -29.52
C THR A 203 -7.26 10.54 -28.07
N SER A 204 -6.40 9.73 -27.44
CA SER A 204 -5.89 9.98 -26.09
C SER A 204 -5.25 11.37 -25.97
N ALA A 205 -4.35 11.72 -26.89
CA ALA A 205 -3.68 13.02 -26.89
C ALA A 205 -4.67 14.20 -26.99
N LEU A 206 -5.67 14.10 -27.88
CA LEU A 206 -6.69 15.13 -28.02
C LEU A 206 -7.55 15.26 -26.75
N VAL A 207 -8.04 14.14 -26.23
CA VAL A 207 -8.86 14.10 -25.01
C VAL A 207 -8.10 14.71 -23.84
N ARG A 208 -6.85 14.29 -23.60
CA ARG A 208 -6.05 14.82 -22.49
C ARG A 208 -5.88 16.33 -22.60
N LYS A 209 -5.59 16.84 -23.80
CA LYS A 209 -5.52 18.29 -24.05
C LYS A 209 -6.84 19.00 -23.76
N THR A 210 -7.98 18.38 -24.11
CA THR A 210 -9.31 18.91 -23.79
C THR A 210 -9.59 18.91 -22.28
N LEU A 211 -9.29 17.82 -21.57
CA LEU A 211 -9.44 17.72 -20.12
C LEU A 211 -8.61 18.79 -19.40
N GLN A 212 -7.36 18.98 -19.81
CA GLN A 212 -6.49 20.04 -19.29
C GLN A 212 -7.02 21.44 -19.62
N SER A 213 -7.40 21.70 -20.87
CA SER A 213 -7.73 23.07 -21.31
C SER A 213 -9.10 23.53 -20.83
N VAL A 214 -10.11 22.66 -20.94
CA VAL A 214 -11.53 22.96 -20.68
C VAL A 214 -11.90 22.65 -19.24
N TYR A 215 -11.48 21.50 -18.72
CA TYR A 215 -11.84 21.05 -17.37
C TYR A 215 -10.79 21.39 -16.31
N LYS A 216 -9.65 21.99 -16.71
CA LYS A 216 -8.52 22.32 -15.82
C LYS A 216 -8.00 21.09 -15.06
N LEU A 217 -8.14 19.92 -15.67
CA LEU A 217 -7.69 18.65 -15.14
C LEU A 217 -6.27 18.37 -15.67
N ASP A 218 -5.27 18.76 -14.90
CA ASP A 218 -3.86 18.44 -15.12
C ASP A 218 -3.34 17.57 -13.97
N GLU A 219 -2.11 17.06 -14.11
CA GLU A 219 -1.53 16.15 -13.11
C GLU A 219 -1.44 16.81 -11.72
N ARG A 220 -1.15 18.12 -11.66
CA ARG A 220 -1.08 18.84 -10.38
C ARG A 220 -2.44 18.92 -9.72
N SER A 221 -3.50 19.21 -10.47
CA SER A 221 -4.85 19.24 -9.90
C SER A 221 -5.34 17.87 -9.45
N ILE A 222 -4.97 16.80 -10.18
CA ILE A 222 -5.26 15.42 -9.75
C ILE A 222 -4.48 15.05 -8.48
N ILE A 223 -3.22 15.46 -8.36
CA ILE A 223 -2.42 15.19 -7.16
C ILE A 223 -3.03 15.89 -5.94
N SER A 224 -3.44 17.15 -6.08
CA SER A 224 -4.04 17.92 -4.98
C SER A 224 -5.45 17.46 -4.62
N GLU A 225 -6.26 17.09 -5.62
CA GLU A 225 -7.66 16.71 -5.42
C GLU A 225 -8.02 15.50 -6.30
N PRO A 226 -7.64 14.27 -5.89
CA PRO A 226 -7.79 13.06 -6.72
C PRO A 226 -9.22 12.76 -7.16
N ALA A 227 -10.22 13.18 -6.37
CA ALA A 227 -11.63 13.01 -6.70
C ALA A 227 -12.05 13.78 -7.97
N LEU A 228 -11.35 14.87 -8.33
CA LEU A 228 -11.63 15.62 -9.56
C LEU A 228 -11.48 14.75 -10.80
N LEU A 229 -10.54 13.82 -10.82
CA LEU A 229 -10.33 12.91 -11.95
C LEU A 229 -11.61 12.11 -12.24
N GLU A 230 -12.16 11.45 -11.22
CA GLU A 230 -13.36 10.62 -11.36
C GLU A 230 -14.59 11.48 -11.75
N GLN A 231 -14.76 12.63 -11.10
CA GLN A 231 -15.86 13.55 -11.39
C GLN A 231 -15.82 14.09 -12.83
N VAL A 232 -14.65 14.54 -13.28
CA VAL A 232 -14.47 15.08 -14.64
C VAL A 232 -14.62 13.99 -15.69
N LEU A 233 -14.08 12.79 -15.44
CA LEU A 233 -14.26 11.65 -16.35
C LEU A 233 -15.73 11.25 -16.46
N ALA A 234 -16.45 11.17 -15.34
CA ALA A 234 -17.88 10.91 -15.34
C ALA A 234 -18.66 11.97 -16.11
N LYS A 235 -18.30 13.25 -15.97
CA LYS A 235 -18.94 14.35 -16.71
C LYS A 235 -18.66 14.30 -18.22
N PHE A 236 -17.41 14.03 -18.61
CA PHE A 236 -16.97 14.07 -20.00
C PHE A 236 -17.40 12.82 -20.79
N PHE A 237 -17.17 11.63 -20.22
CA PHE A 237 -17.41 10.34 -20.87
C PHE A 237 -18.75 9.70 -20.51
N ARG A 238 -19.45 10.22 -19.48
CA ARG A 238 -20.70 9.64 -18.97
C ARG A 238 -20.51 8.15 -18.66
N ASP A 239 -21.34 7.29 -19.25
CA ASP A 239 -21.32 5.85 -19.01
C ASP A 239 -19.99 5.19 -19.42
N SER A 240 -19.24 5.79 -20.35
CA SER A 240 -17.93 5.27 -20.79
C SER A 240 -16.80 5.58 -19.80
N SER A 241 -17.03 6.42 -18.80
CA SER A 241 -16.03 6.75 -17.77
C SER A 241 -15.57 5.52 -16.98
N ALA A 242 -16.47 4.57 -16.73
CA ALA A 242 -16.17 3.35 -15.99
C ALA A 242 -15.06 2.50 -16.65
N VAL A 243 -15.02 2.46 -17.99
CA VAL A 243 -13.99 1.70 -18.73
C VAL A 243 -12.62 2.35 -18.57
N ILE A 244 -12.57 3.69 -18.63
CA ILE A 244 -11.32 4.45 -18.44
C ILE A 244 -10.84 4.31 -16.99
N LEU A 245 -11.74 4.49 -16.01
CA LEU A 245 -11.43 4.32 -14.59
C LEU A 245 -10.95 2.90 -14.27
N ALA A 246 -11.55 1.87 -14.88
CA ALA A 246 -11.08 0.49 -14.72
C ALA A 246 -9.67 0.28 -15.29
N ALA A 247 -9.33 0.92 -16.42
CA ALA A 247 -7.99 0.87 -16.98
C ALA A 247 -6.96 1.61 -16.09
N ILE A 248 -7.31 2.78 -15.56
CA ILE A 248 -6.48 3.54 -14.61
C ILE A 248 -6.26 2.71 -13.34
N MET A 249 -7.34 2.20 -12.76
CA MET A 249 -7.31 1.34 -11.56
C MET A 249 -6.40 0.13 -11.74
N LYS A 250 -6.46 -0.53 -12.90
CA LYS A 250 -5.57 -1.66 -13.22
C LYS A 250 -4.10 -1.25 -13.22
N ASN A 251 -3.77 -0.14 -13.87
CA ASN A 251 -2.39 0.36 -13.94
C ASN A 251 -1.89 0.87 -12.58
N LEU A 252 -2.73 1.54 -11.80
CA LEU A 252 -2.37 1.94 -10.43
C LEU A 252 -2.10 0.72 -9.56
N LYS A 253 -2.94 -0.31 -9.61
CA LYS A 253 -2.74 -1.53 -8.81
C LYS A 253 -1.43 -2.24 -9.13
N SER A 254 -0.98 -2.27 -10.39
CA SER A 254 0.34 -2.81 -10.71
C SER A 254 1.49 -2.01 -10.07
N GLU A 255 1.26 -0.75 -9.72
CA GLU A 255 2.23 0.13 -9.06
C GLU A 255 2.10 0.14 -7.53
N VAL A 256 1.18 -0.60 -6.90
CA VAL A 256 1.01 -0.53 -5.43
C VAL A 256 0.63 -1.82 -4.74
N ALA A 257 0.03 -2.76 -5.48
CA ALA A 257 -0.53 -3.95 -4.90
C ALA A 257 0.56 -5.00 -4.67
N PHE A 258 0.65 -5.47 -3.43
CA PHE A 258 1.37 -6.68 -3.09
C PHE A 258 0.45 -7.88 -3.29
N HIS A 259 0.81 -8.80 -4.18
CA HIS A 259 0.08 -10.06 -4.36
C HIS A 259 0.66 -11.16 -3.46
N ARG A 260 -0.23 -11.76 -2.67
CA ARG A 260 0.07 -12.97 -1.89
C ARG A 260 0.47 -14.11 -2.81
N ARG A 261 1.39 -14.96 -2.36
CA ARG A 261 1.96 -16.06 -3.16
C ARG A 261 0.91 -17.01 -3.77
N GLN A 262 -0.22 -17.23 -3.09
CA GLN A 262 -1.33 -18.04 -3.63
C GLN A 262 -1.95 -17.45 -4.91
N GLN A 263 -2.04 -16.12 -5.02
CA GLN A 263 -2.60 -15.45 -6.19
C GLN A 263 -1.62 -15.46 -7.38
N GLN A 264 -0.31 -15.30 -7.12
CA GLN A 264 0.71 -15.37 -8.18
C GLN A 264 0.76 -16.76 -8.83
N GLN A 265 0.66 -17.84 -8.04
CA GLN A 265 0.60 -19.20 -8.59
C GLN A 265 -0.66 -19.42 -9.44
N GLN A 266 -1.82 -18.88 -9.02
CA GLN A 266 -3.04 -18.95 -9.83
C GLN A 266 -2.96 -18.12 -11.12
N GLN A 267 -2.43 -16.90 -11.09
CA GLN A 267 -2.23 -16.09 -12.29
C GLN A 267 -1.23 -16.73 -13.27
N GLN A 268 -0.12 -17.28 -12.79
CA GLN A 268 0.84 -18.01 -13.63
C GLN A 268 0.23 -19.27 -14.26
N MET A 269 -0.60 -20.01 -13.52
CA MET A 269 -1.32 -21.16 -14.06
C MET A 269 -2.37 -20.75 -15.11
N MET A 270 -3.07 -19.63 -14.95
CA MET A 270 -4.03 -19.12 -15.93
C MET A 270 -3.35 -18.65 -17.24
N VAL A 271 -2.23 -17.92 -17.14
CA VAL A 271 -1.44 -17.50 -18.31
C VAL A 271 -0.82 -18.70 -19.05
N SER A 272 -0.40 -19.74 -18.31
CA SER A 272 0.10 -20.99 -18.91
C SER A 272 -1.01 -21.84 -19.56
N ALA A 273 -2.25 -21.73 -19.09
CA ALA A 273 -3.40 -22.40 -19.69
C ALA A 273 -3.86 -21.73 -21.00
N ASP A 274 -3.84 -20.40 -21.06
CA ASP A 274 -4.22 -19.65 -22.28
C ASP A 274 -3.17 -19.75 -23.40
N SER A 275 -1.89 -19.94 -23.06
CA SER A 275 -0.81 -20.20 -24.03
C SER A 275 -0.81 -21.63 -24.60
N LYS A 276 -1.66 -22.52 -24.06
CA LYS A 276 -1.81 -23.92 -24.53
C LYS A 276 -3.07 -24.18 -25.36
N LYS A 277 -3.88 -23.16 -25.69
CA LYS A 277 -4.96 -23.35 -26.66
C LYS A 277 -4.36 -23.54 -28.07
N PRO A 278 -4.55 -24.70 -28.71
CA PRO A 278 -4.15 -24.86 -30.10
C PRO A 278 -4.95 -23.87 -30.94
N ARG A 279 -4.26 -23.15 -31.83
CA ARG A 279 -4.93 -22.36 -32.88
C ARG A 279 -5.65 -23.34 -33.80
N SER A 280 -6.96 -23.43 -33.65
CA SER A 280 -7.88 -24.04 -34.61
C SER A 280 -8.20 -23.07 -35.72
#